data_AF-A0A0G1MFF8-F1
#
_entry.id   AF-A0A0G1MFF8-F1
#
_cell.length_a   1.000
_cell.length_b   1.000
_cell.length_c   1.000
_cell.angle_alpha   90.00
_cell.angle_beta   90.00
_cell.angle_gamma   90.00
#
_symmetry.space_group_name_H-M   'P 1'
#
loop_
_entity.id
_entity.type
_entity.pdbx_description
1 polymer ?
#
loop_
_entity_poly.entity_id
_entity_poly.type
_entity_poly.pdbx_seq_one_letter_code
_entity_poly.pdbx_strand_id
1 'polypeptide(L)'
;MSEILKIPMLEGEYNPRVWFEKVRGFAGEREGGARCPLCFEMRLLRTAEEAKKFGFEYFASTLTVGRFKPAVVINPIGEKIAAEVGVKFLAGDFKKQGGEMESQKRGREFHLYHQNYCGCVYSLKDRRE
;
A
#
# COMPACT_ATOMS: atom_id res chain seq x y z
N MET A 1 -11.26 -6.23 9.87
CA MET A 1 -10.44 -5.43 10.82
C MET A 1 -11.15 -4.16 11.24
N SER A 2 -11.63 -3.32 10.31
CA SER A 2 -12.44 -2.13 10.61
C SER A 2 -13.65 -2.47 11.49
N GLU A 3 -14.38 -3.54 11.17
CA GLU A 3 -15.49 -4.05 11.98
C GLU A 3 -15.05 -4.48 13.39
N ILE A 4 -13.96 -5.25 13.48
CA ILE A 4 -13.40 -5.76 14.76
C ILE A 4 -13.00 -4.59 15.66
N LEU A 5 -12.32 -3.59 15.11
CA LEU A 5 -11.82 -2.42 15.84
C LEU A 5 -12.84 -1.29 15.95
N LYS A 6 -14.02 -1.43 15.34
CA LYS A 6 -15.07 -0.39 15.26
C LYS A 6 -14.56 0.96 14.73
N ILE A 7 -13.74 0.90 13.68
CA ILE A 7 -13.16 2.09 13.02
C ILE A 7 -13.96 2.37 11.75
N PRO A 8 -14.40 3.63 11.50
CA PRO A 8 -15.03 4.02 10.24
C PRO A 8 -14.15 3.66 9.04
N MET A 9 -14.75 3.05 8.03
CA MET A 9 -14.05 2.64 6.81
C MET A 9 -14.62 3.37 5.61
N LEU A 10 -13.73 4.03 4.86
CA LEU A 10 -14.01 4.53 3.53
C LEU A 10 -13.44 3.54 2.53
N GLU A 11 -14.32 2.93 1.73
CA GLU A 11 -13.90 2.08 0.62
C GLU A 11 -13.62 2.93 -0.62
N GLY A 12 -12.46 2.71 -1.25
CA GLY A 12 -12.08 3.41 -2.48
C GLY A 12 -12.73 2.80 -3.72
N GLU A 13 -12.78 3.56 -4.81
CA GLU A 13 -13.28 3.07 -6.10
C GLU A 13 -12.42 1.90 -6.63
N TYR A 14 -13.09 0.81 -7.04
CA TYR A 14 -12.42 -0.31 -7.70
C TYR A 14 -12.38 -0.11 -9.22
N ASN A 15 -11.31 0.53 -9.70
CA ASN A 15 -11.11 0.78 -11.13
C ASN A 15 -9.81 0.13 -11.65
N PRO A 16 -9.84 -1.15 -12.08
CA PRO A 16 -8.65 -1.85 -12.54
C PRO A 16 -8.09 -1.28 -13.85
N ARG A 17 -8.91 -0.59 -14.66
CA ARG A 17 -8.46 -0.03 -15.95
C ARG A 17 -7.38 1.02 -15.72
N VAL A 18 -7.62 1.98 -14.82
CA VAL A 18 -6.64 3.01 -14.44
C VAL A 18 -5.31 2.39 -14.00
N TRP A 19 -5.39 1.31 -13.22
CA TRP A 19 -4.20 0.59 -12.79
C TRP A 19 -3.45 -0.06 -13.97
N PHE A 20 -4.15 -0.77 -14.86
CA PHE A 20 -3.54 -1.40 -16.04
C PHE A 20 -2.91 -0.37 -16.99
N GLU A 21 -3.52 0.81 -17.12
CA GLU A 21 -2.96 1.91 -17.91
C GLU A 21 -1.68 2.44 -17.27
N LYS A 22 -1.69 2.68 -15.95
CA LYS A 22 -0.52 3.17 -15.21
C LYS A 22 0.68 2.22 -15.27
N VAL A 23 0.45 0.90 -15.31
CA VAL A 23 1.51 -0.12 -15.37
C VAL A 23 1.77 -0.67 -16.78
N ARG A 24 1.15 -0.08 -17.81
CA ARG A 24 1.34 -0.48 -19.21
C ARG A 24 2.83 -0.42 -19.56
N GLY A 25 3.36 -1.48 -20.17
CA GLY A 25 4.79 -1.61 -20.48
C GLY A 25 5.63 -2.25 -19.37
N PHE A 26 5.11 -2.38 -18.14
CA PHE A 26 5.82 -2.99 -17.00
C PHE A 26 5.22 -4.35 -16.59
N ALA A 27 4.51 -5.01 -17.52
CA ALA A 27 3.86 -6.30 -17.26
C ALA A 27 4.88 -7.42 -17.00
N GLY A 28 6.05 -7.38 -17.64
CA GLY A 28 7.13 -8.36 -17.49
C GLY A 28 8.05 -8.12 -16.29
N GLU A 29 7.88 -7.01 -15.58
CA GLU A 29 8.66 -6.73 -14.36
C GLU A 29 8.30 -7.73 -13.25
N ARG A 30 9.29 -8.16 -12.47
CA ARG A 30 9.04 -9.00 -11.28
C ARG A 30 8.39 -8.18 -10.17
N GLU A 31 7.76 -8.86 -9.21
CA GLU A 31 7.41 -8.20 -7.94
C GLU A 31 8.64 -7.52 -7.31
N GLY A 32 8.46 -6.27 -6.86
CA GLY A 32 9.54 -5.42 -6.36
C GLY A 32 10.30 -4.64 -7.45
N GLY A 33 10.09 -4.96 -8.73
CA GLY A 33 10.66 -4.25 -9.87
C GLY A 33 9.96 -2.94 -10.21
N ALA A 34 10.21 -2.41 -11.41
CA ALA A 34 9.79 -1.05 -11.80
C ALA A 34 8.26 -0.83 -11.82
N ARG A 35 7.47 -1.91 -11.90
CA ARG A 35 6.01 -1.86 -11.76
C ARG A 35 5.53 -1.40 -10.38
N CYS A 36 6.22 -1.82 -9.31
CA CYS A 36 5.75 -1.63 -7.95
C CYS A 36 5.68 -0.16 -7.51
N PRO A 37 6.69 0.69 -7.77
CA PRO A 37 6.63 2.12 -7.49
C PRO A 37 5.43 2.83 -8.13
N LEU A 38 5.11 2.54 -9.39
CA LEU A 38 3.95 3.11 -10.11
C LEU A 38 2.63 2.78 -9.39
N CYS A 39 2.55 1.56 -8.89
CA CYS A 39 1.41 1.03 -8.15
C CYS A 39 1.29 1.66 -6.74
N PHE A 40 2.42 1.94 -6.08
CA PHE A 40 2.44 2.63 -4.79
C PHE A 40 2.05 4.10 -4.93
N GLU A 41 2.60 4.80 -5.93
CA GLU A 41 2.27 6.19 -6.22
C GLU A 41 0.77 6.36 -6.46
N MET A 42 0.18 5.53 -7.32
CA MET A 42 -1.27 5.56 -7.59
C MET A 42 -2.12 5.42 -6.32
N ARG A 43 -1.75 4.49 -5.43
CA ARG A 43 -2.51 4.25 -4.18
C ARG A 43 -2.33 5.37 -3.17
N LEU A 44 -1.08 5.81 -2.96
CA LEU A 44 -0.78 6.87 -2.01
C LEU A 44 -1.40 8.20 -2.43
N LEU A 45 -1.41 8.50 -3.74
CA LEU A 45 -2.02 9.72 -4.27
C LEU A 45 -3.51 9.72 -3.96
N ARG A 46 -4.20 8.61 -4.26
CA ARG A 46 -5.63 8.49 -3.96
C ARG A 46 -5.93 8.65 -2.47
N THR A 47 -5.12 8.04 -1.61
CA THR A 47 -5.28 8.20 -0.15
C THR A 47 -5.06 9.65 0.30
N ALA A 48 -4.07 10.35 -0.26
CA ALA A 48 -3.80 11.75 0.07
C ALA A 48 -4.93 12.68 -0.39
N GLU A 49 -5.50 12.43 -1.58
CA GLU A 49 -6.67 13.18 -2.10
C GLU A 49 -7.89 13.04 -1.19
N GLU A 50 -8.21 11.82 -0.76
CA GLU A 50 -9.28 11.60 0.21
C GLU A 50 -8.95 12.25 1.55
N ALA A 51 -7.70 12.14 2.02
CA ALA A 51 -7.29 12.77 3.27
C ALA A 51 -7.49 14.28 3.26
N LYS A 52 -7.14 14.95 2.15
CA LYS A 52 -7.40 16.37 1.94
C LYS A 52 -8.89 16.69 1.95
N LYS A 53 -9.69 15.91 1.21
CA LYS A 53 -11.14 16.11 1.10
C LYS A 53 -11.85 16.03 2.46
N PHE A 54 -11.42 15.13 3.33
CA PHE A 54 -11.99 14.95 4.67
C PHE A 54 -11.30 15.82 5.75
N GLY A 55 -10.29 16.61 5.39
CA GLY A 55 -9.59 17.50 6.33
C GLY A 55 -8.67 16.78 7.32
N PHE A 56 -8.16 15.58 6.99
CA PHE A 56 -7.19 14.88 7.82
C PHE A 56 -5.82 15.55 7.72
N GLU A 57 -5.12 15.67 8.86
CA GLU A 57 -3.78 16.28 8.90
C GLU A 57 -2.70 15.37 8.31
N TYR A 58 -2.85 14.05 8.50
CA TYR A 58 -1.89 13.04 8.06
C TYR A 58 -2.56 11.94 7.21
N PHE A 59 -1.79 11.40 6.28
CA PHE A 59 -2.04 10.10 5.66
C PHE A 59 -0.83 9.17 5.86
N ALA A 60 -1.08 7.86 5.82
CA ALA A 60 -0.07 6.84 6.08
C ALA A 60 -0.35 5.59 5.23
N SER A 61 0.58 4.64 5.25
CA SER A 61 0.40 3.36 4.58
C SER A 61 1.03 2.20 5.34
N THR A 62 0.36 1.05 5.31
CA THR A 62 0.87 -0.22 5.86
C THR A 62 1.82 -0.93 4.91
N LEU A 63 2.05 -0.38 3.70
CA LEU A 63 2.91 -1.00 2.69
C LEU A 63 4.31 -1.32 3.23
N THR A 64 4.88 -0.49 4.11
CA THR A 64 6.24 -0.67 4.65
C THR A 64 6.38 -1.78 5.70
N VAL A 65 5.28 -2.45 6.07
CA VAL A 65 5.33 -3.70 6.86
C VAL A 65 5.80 -4.88 5.99
N GLY A 66 5.57 -4.82 4.67
CA GLY A 66 5.75 -5.97 3.77
C GLY A 66 7.21 -6.27 3.41
N ARG A 67 7.58 -7.56 3.36
CA ARG A 67 8.93 -8.03 3.00
C ARG A 67 9.51 -7.45 1.71
N PHE A 68 8.70 -7.33 0.66
CA PHE A 68 9.10 -6.83 -0.67
C PHE A 68 8.73 -5.36 -0.91
N LYS A 69 8.45 -4.61 0.16
CA LYS A 69 7.94 -3.25 0.10
C LYS A 69 8.84 -2.33 0.93
N PRO A 70 10.05 -2.04 0.44
CA PRO A 70 11.05 -1.31 1.21
C PRO A 70 10.60 0.14 1.47
N ALA A 71 10.73 0.58 2.73
CA ALA A 71 10.41 1.95 3.13
C ALA A 71 11.22 3.01 2.35
N VAL A 72 12.44 2.67 1.91
CA VAL A 72 13.28 3.54 1.07
C VAL A 72 12.70 3.82 -0.31
N VAL A 73 11.74 3.02 -0.79
CA VAL A 73 11.00 3.28 -2.03
C VAL A 73 9.68 3.98 -1.74
N ILE A 74 8.98 3.59 -0.68
CA ILE A 74 7.62 4.08 -0.37
C ILE A 74 7.65 5.47 0.25
N ASN A 75 8.57 5.75 1.16
CA ASN A 75 8.60 7.02 1.89
C ASN A 75 8.85 8.22 0.96
N PRO A 76 9.82 8.17 0.02
CA PRO A 76 10.01 9.27 -0.92
C PRO A 76 8.79 9.54 -1.81
N ILE A 77 8.05 8.48 -2.21
CA ILE A 77 6.81 8.63 -2.97
C ILE A 77 5.74 9.33 -2.12
N GLY A 78 5.57 8.91 -0.85
CA GLY A 78 4.62 9.53 0.08
C GLY A 78 4.96 10.99 0.38
N GLU A 79 6.23 11.32 0.60
CA GLU A 79 6.70 12.69 0.84
C GLU A 79 6.49 13.60 -0.37
N LYS A 80 6.77 13.10 -1.58
CA LYS A 80 6.46 13.83 -2.83
C LYS A 80 4.97 14.14 -2.94
N ILE A 81 4.11 13.14 -2.72
CA ILE A 81 2.65 13.31 -2.78
C ILE A 81 2.15 14.27 -1.69
N ALA A 82 2.74 14.21 -0.49
CA ALA A 82 2.41 15.12 0.60
C ALA A 82 2.64 16.58 0.21
N ALA A 83 3.78 16.85 -0.44
CA ALA A 83 4.12 18.18 -0.94
C ALA A 83 3.16 18.64 -2.06
N GLU A 84 2.79 17.75 -2.98
CA GLU A 84 1.89 18.07 -4.11
C GLU A 84 0.44 18.30 -3.67
N VAL A 85 -0.08 17.45 -2.78
CA VAL A 85 -1.49 17.48 -2.36
C VAL A 85 -1.70 18.46 -1.20
N GLY A 86 -0.71 18.66 -0.34
CA GLY A 86 -0.81 19.52 0.85
C GLY A 86 -1.39 18.80 2.07
N VAL A 87 -1.06 17.51 2.26
CA VAL A 87 -1.40 16.70 3.44
C VAL A 87 -0.13 16.03 3.94
N LYS A 88 0.11 15.96 5.25
CA LYS A 88 1.36 15.41 5.77
C LYS A 88 1.41 13.89 5.58
N PHE A 89 2.55 13.35 5.15
CA PHE A 89 2.75 11.91 5.10
C PHE A 89 3.45 11.41 6.37
N LEU A 90 2.87 10.41 7.02
CA LEU A 90 3.51 9.72 8.14
C LEU A 90 4.48 8.65 7.58
N ALA A 91 5.70 9.09 7.30
CA ALA A 91 6.78 8.20 6.87
C ALA A 91 7.17 7.24 8.01
N GLY A 92 7.30 5.95 7.69
CA GLY A 92 7.61 4.94 8.70
C GLY A 92 8.11 3.64 8.08
N ASP A 93 9.13 3.05 8.71
CA ASP A 93 9.55 1.69 8.43
C ASP A 93 8.93 0.76 9.47
N PHE A 94 7.66 0.40 9.23
CA PHE A 94 6.87 -0.39 10.17
C PHE A 94 7.30 -1.86 10.26
N LYS A 95 8.32 -2.27 9.50
CA LYS A 95 8.95 -3.59 9.64
C LYS A 95 9.95 -3.63 10.80
N LYS A 96 10.59 -2.49 11.13
CA LYS A 96 11.57 -2.42 12.22
C LYS A 96 10.95 -2.78 13.58
N GLN A 97 11.79 -3.13 14.53
CA GLN A 97 11.39 -3.50 15.90
C GLN A 97 10.38 -4.66 15.98
N GLY A 98 10.40 -5.56 14.99
CA GLY A 98 9.53 -6.74 14.98
C GLY A 98 8.11 -6.49 14.47
N GLY A 99 7.83 -5.36 13.84
CA GLY A 99 6.48 -5.04 13.35
C GLY A 99 5.90 -6.04 12.34
N GLU A 100 6.75 -6.68 11.52
CA GLU A 100 6.31 -7.78 10.64
C GLU A 100 5.82 -9.01 11.44
N MET A 101 6.54 -9.39 12.51
CA MET A 101 6.15 -10.51 13.36
C MET A 101 4.86 -10.21 14.14
N GLU A 102 4.74 -8.99 14.65
CA GLU A 102 3.54 -8.54 15.35
C GLU A 102 2.33 -8.49 14.42
N SER A 103 2.51 -8.03 13.17
CA SER A 103 1.45 -8.05 12.16
C SER A 103 0.97 -9.48 11.87
N GLN A 104 1.89 -10.43 11.71
CA GLN A 104 1.54 -11.84 11.50
C GLN A 104 0.85 -12.47 12.72
N LYS A 105 1.32 -12.16 13.93
CA LYS A 105 0.71 -12.62 15.18
C LYS A 105 -0.74 -12.16 15.28
N ARG A 106 -0.99 -10.86 15.11
CA ARG A 106 -2.34 -10.28 15.11
C ARG A 106 -3.22 -10.86 14.00
N GLY A 107 -2.65 -11.07 12.82
CA GLY A 107 -3.37 -11.73 11.71
C GLY A 107 -3.91 -13.10 12.09
N ARG A 108 -3.13 -13.91 12.81
CA ARG A 108 -3.56 -15.21 13.34
C ARG A 108 -4.60 -15.08 14.45
N GLU A 109 -4.37 -14.17 15.41
CA GLU A 109 -5.30 -13.94 16.54
C GLU A 109 -6.69 -13.50 16.06
N PHE A 110 -6.77 -12.67 15.02
CA PHE A 110 -8.02 -12.18 14.46
C PHE A 110 -8.57 -13.05 13.32
N HIS A 111 -7.98 -14.22 13.06
CA HIS A 111 -8.37 -15.12 11.96
C HIS A 111 -8.50 -14.42 10.60
N LEU A 112 -7.59 -13.47 10.31
CA LEU A 112 -7.61 -12.71 9.06
C LEU A 112 -7.05 -13.55 7.91
N TYR A 113 -7.62 -13.36 6.73
CA TYR A 113 -7.06 -13.91 5.50
C TYR A 113 -5.64 -13.38 5.28
N HIS A 114 -4.68 -14.30 5.15
CA HIS A 114 -3.29 -13.96 4.91
C HIS A 114 -2.91 -14.21 3.44
N GLN A 115 -2.85 -13.13 2.67
CA GLN A 115 -2.43 -13.18 1.27
C GLN A 115 -0.92 -13.45 1.15
N ASN A 116 -0.53 -14.42 0.32
CA ASN A 116 0.86 -14.80 0.07
C ASN A 116 1.40 -14.31 -1.29
N TYR A 117 0.87 -13.20 -1.79
CA TYR A 117 1.31 -12.49 -3.00
C TYR A 117 0.96 -11.00 -2.83
N CYS A 118 1.45 -10.12 -3.70
CA CYS A 118 1.30 -8.67 -3.55
C CYS A 118 -0.15 -8.16 -3.70
N GLY A 119 -1.02 -8.96 -4.31
CA GLY A 119 -2.39 -8.57 -4.64
C GLY A 119 -2.60 -8.10 -6.09
N CYS A 120 -1.56 -8.10 -6.93
CA CYS A 120 -1.71 -7.85 -8.37
C CYS A 120 -1.66 -9.14 -9.19
N VAL A 121 -2.28 -9.12 -10.37
CA VAL A 121 -2.35 -10.29 -11.28
C VAL A 121 -0.97 -10.82 -11.68
N TYR A 122 0.02 -9.93 -11.83
CA TYR A 122 1.38 -10.31 -12.21
C TYR A 122 2.11 -11.03 -11.06
N SER A 123 2.01 -10.53 -9.82
CA SER A 123 2.57 -11.22 -8.65
C SER A 123 1.87 -12.56 -8.39
N LEU A 124 0.57 -12.67 -8.70
CA LEU A 124 -0.13 -13.95 -8.64
C LEU A 124 0.39 -14.94 -9.69
N LYS A 125 0.72 -14.46 -10.89
CA LYS A 125 1.32 -15.26 -11.96
C LYS A 125 2.72 -15.74 -11.55
N ASP A 126 3.58 -14.83 -11.09
CA ASP A 126 4.94 -15.13 -10.62
C ASP A 126 4.98 -16.19 -9.50
N ARG A 127 3.90 -16.32 -8.72
CA ARG A 127 3.78 -17.30 -7.63
C ARG A 127 3.23 -18.66 -8.07
N ARG A 128 2.56 -18.73 -9.23
CA ARG A 128 2.02 -19.97 -9.80
C ARG A 128 3.03 -20.68 -10.71
N GLU A 129 4.04 -19.94 -11.17
CA GLU A 129 5.22 -20.44 -11.87
C GLU A 129 6.27 -20.92 -10.88
#